data_AF-A0A9W8LYW6-F1
#
_entry.id   AF-A0A9W8LYW6-F1
#
_cell.length_a   1.000
_cell.length_b   1.000
_cell.length_c   1.000
_cell.angle_alpha   90.00
_cell.angle_beta   90.00
_cell.angle_gamma   90.00
#
_symmetry.space_group_name_H-M   'P 1'
#
loop_
_entity.id
_entity.type
_entity.pdbx_description
1 polymer ?
#
loop_
_entity_poly.entity_id
_entity_poly.type
_entity_poly.pdbx_seq_one_letter_code
_entity_poly.pdbx_strand_id
1 'polypeptide(L)'
;MFVVKRDGRSEKVQFDKITTRINKLSYGLDTNYVDSAAVAQKVISGVYQGVTTVELDNLAAETAAYMTVQHPDYAILAARIAVSNLQKETHDKFSDVVKDLYEFINPKTNKHSPMVSESLLRLVEQHKDRIDQAIDYSNDFNYNYFGFKTLERSYLLRINKRVVERPQHLLMRVSLGIHGDDVDAAIETYRLMSSKFFTHASPTLFNSGTPRPQLSSCFLVAMQDDSIEGIYDTLKVCAQISKNAGGIGLH
;
A
#
# COMPACT_ATOMS: atom_id res chain seq x y z
N MET A 1 1.66 -3.85 33.88
CA MET A 1 2.12 -4.15 32.51
C MET A 1 2.46 -2.85 31.80
N PHE A 2 3.59 -2.79 31.11
CA PHE A 2 4.05 -1.63 30.34
C PHE A 2 4.18 -1.97 28.86
N VAL A 3 3.91 -0.98 28.01
CA VAL A 3 4.10 -1.01 26.55
C VAL A 3 5.22 -0.06 26.16
N VAL A 4 5.93 -0.39 25.09
CA VAL A 4 6.99 0.45 24.53
C VAL A 4 6.41 1.27 23.38
N LYS A 5 6.44 2.60 23.52
CA LYS A 5 6.02 3.53 22.46
C LYS A 5 6.99 3.53 21.28
N ARG A 6 6.52 4.07 20.15
CA ARG A 6 7.34 4.29 18.94
C ARG A 6 8.57 5.16 19.19
N ASP A 7 8.51 6.06 20.18
CA ASP A 7 9.62 6.92 20.61
C ASP A 7 10.54 6.25 21.67
N GLY A 8 10.33 4.96 21.96
CA GLY A 8 11.12 4.19 22.93
C GLY A 8 10.69 4.36 24.39
N ARG A 9 9.74 5.26 24.71
CA ARG A 9 9.28 5.45 26.09
C ARG A 9 8.37 4.32 26.55
N SER A 10 8.55 3.88 27.79
CA SER A 10 7.66 2.92 28.44
C SER A 10 6.43 3.63 29.03
N GLU A 11 5.24 3.13 28.73
CA GLU A 11 3.98 3.61 29.30
C GLU A 11 3.18 2.46 29.93
N LYS A 12 2.49 2.73 31.04
CA LYS A 12 1.62 1.74 31.68
C LYS A 12 0.41 1.46 30.77
N VAL A 13 0.09 0.17 30.58
CA VAL A 13 -1.11 -0.23 29.84
C VAL A 13 -2.35 0.31 30.55
N GLN A 14 -3.19 1.05 29.82
CA GLN A 14 -4.46 1.59 30.28
C GLN A 14 -5.54 1.13 29.31
N PHE A 15 -6.50 0.34 29.82
CA PHE A 15 -7.61 -0.18 29.02
C PHE A 15 -8.37 0.94 28.31
N ASP A 16 -8.70 2.00 29.05
CA ASP A 16 -9.45 3.15 28.54
C ASP A 16 -8.76 3.79 27.32
N LYS A 17 -7.43 3.81 27.27
CA LYS A 17 -6.69 4.34 26.12
C LYS A 17 -6.82 3.47 24.87
N ILE A 18 -6.80 2.14 25.04
CA ILE A 18 -6.98 1.19 23.94
C ILE A 18 -8.40 1.31 23.40
N THR A 19 -9.40 1.25 24.29
CA THR A 19 -10.82 1.37 23.92
C THR A 19 -11.12 2.71 23.27
N THR A 20 -10.62 3.83 23.82
CA THR A 20 -10.80 5.17 23.23
C THR A 20 -10.19 5.25 21.84
N ARG A 21 -9.03 4.63 21.61
CA ARG A 21 -8.38 4.61 20.30
C ARG A 21 -9.19 3.83 19.26
N ILE A 22 -9.68 2.65 19.62
CA ILE A 22 -10.52 1.82 18.73
C ILE A 22 -11.85 2.54 18.45
N ASN A 23 -12.47 3.13 19.47
CA ASN A 23 -13.73 3.85 19.35
C ASN A 23 -13.63 5.11 18.47
N LYS A 24 -12.47 5.77 18.42
CA LYS A 24 -12.24 6.88 17.46
C LYS A 24 -12.27 6.42 16.00
N LEU A 25 -12.07 5.13 15.74
CA LEU A 25 -12.03 4.54 14.39
C LEU A 25 -13.33 3.82 14.02
N SER A 26 -14.32 3.75 14.93
CA SER A 26 -15.62 3.11 14.70
C SER A 26 -16.70 4.06 14.13
N TYR A 27 -16.32 5.27 13.70
CA TYR A 27 -17.27 6.24 13.15
C TYR A 27 -18.04 5.69 11.94
N GLY A 28 -19.36 5.88 11.92
CA GLY A 28 -20.22 5.41 10.82
C GLY A 28 -20.32 3.89 10.66
N LEU A 29 -19.84 3.10 11.63
CA LEU A 29 -20.08 1.66 11.70
C LEU A 29 -21.36 1.37 12.50
N ASP A 30 -21.98 0.21 12.29
CA ASP A 30 -23.18 -0.17 13.03
C ASP A 30 -22.87 -0.44 14.52
N THR A 31 -23.25 0.51 15.38
CA THR A 31 -23.02 0.45 16.83
C THR A 31 -23.83 -0.62 17.54
N ASN A 32 -24.85 -1.21 16.90
CA ASN A 32 -25.62 -2.32 17.49
C ASN A 32 -24.83 -3.63 17.47
N TYR A 33 -23.88 -3.77 16.53
CA TYR A 33 -23.09 -4.99 16.35
C TYR A 33 -21.59 -4.79 16.60
N VAL A 34 -21.05 -3.62 16.27
CA VAL A 34 -19.63 -3.30 16.44
C VAL A 34 -19.37 -2.70 17.82
N ASP A 35 -18.79 -3.50 18.70
CA ASP A 35 -18.39 -3.10 20.04
C ASP A 35 -16.85 -2.96 20.14
N SER A 36 -16.41 -1.71 20.25
CA SER A 36 -14.99 -1.37 20.42
C SER A 36 -14.42 -1.85 21.75
N ALA A 37 -15.24 -1.92 22.81
CA ALA A 37 -14.82 -2.41 24.11
C ALA A 37 -14.61 -3.93 24.08
N ALA A 38 -15.46 -4.68 23.38
CA ALA A 38 -15.28 -6.12 23.17
C ALA A 38 -13.95 -6.43 22.45
N VAL A 39 -13.58 -5.65 21.43
CA VAL A 39 -12.27 -5.78 20.77
C VAL A 39 -11.15 -5.50 21.77
N ALA A 40 -11.22 -4.38 22.50
CA ALA A 40 -10.20 -4.00 23.47
C ALA A 40 -10.00 -5.05 24.58
N GLN A 41 -11.07 -5.67 25.07
CA GLN A 41 -11.02 -6.73 26.08
C GLN A 41 -10.25 -7.95 25.57
N LYS A 42 -10.54 -8.40 24.34
CA LYS A 42 -9.82 -9.51 23.70
C LYS A 42 -8.37 -9.18 23.46
N VAL A 43 -8.06 -7.95 23.01
CA VAL A 43 -6.68 -7.50 22.80
C VAL A 43 -5.88 -7.58 24.10
N ILE A 44 -6.42 -7.10 25.23
CA ILE A 44 -5.75 -7.14 26.54
C ILE A 44 -5.29 -8.55 26.93
N SER A 45 -6.10 -9.56 26.63
CA SER A 45 -5.76 -10.95 26.97
C SER A 45 -4.49 -11.46 26.28
N GLY A 46 -4.12 -10.86 25.13
CA GLY A 46 -2.89 -11.17 24.40
C GLY A 46 -1.71 -10.22 24.68
N VAL A 47 -1.87 -9.22 25.54
CA VAL A 47 -0.81 -8.25 25.86
C VAL A 47 0.18 -8.87 26.86
N TYR A 48 1.47 -8.74 26.57
CA TYR A 48 2.56 -9.12 27.47
C TYR A 48 3.43 -7.91 27.85
N GLN A 49 4.23 -8.05 28.90
CA GLN A 49 5.14 -7.01 29.37
C GLN A 49 6.21 -6.69 28.31
N GLY A 50 6.29 -5.42 27.91
CA GLY A 50 7.28 -4.96 26.92
C GLY A 50 6.79 -4.99 25.46
N VAL A 51 5.53 -5.36 25.21
CA VAL A 51 4.96 -5.29 23.85
C VAL A 51 5.00 -3.87 23.32
N THR A 52 5.35 -3.71 22.04
CA THR A 52 5.41 -2.40 21.40
C THR A 52 4.01 -1.90 21.02
N THR A 53 3.84 -0.58 20.92
CA THR A 53 2.58 0.00 20.45
C THR A 53 2.23 -0.37 19.00
N VAL A 54 3.20 -0.79 18.20
CA VAL A 54 2.99 -1.28 16.82
C VAL A 54 2.43 -2.70 16.84
N GLU A 55 3.03 -3.59 17.64
CA GLU A 55 2.51 -4.95 17.85
C GLU A 55 1.10 -4.93 18.46
N LEU A 56 0.85 -3.99 19.38
CA LEU A 56 -0.49 -3.81 19.97
C LEU A 56 -1.53 -3.38 18.93
N ASP A 57 -1.20 -2.42 18.05
CA ASP A 57 -2.10 -2.00 16.98
C ASP A 57 -2.33 -3.13 15.96
N ASN A 58 -1.31 -3.94 15.64
CA ASN A 58 -1.44 -5.11 14.78
C ASN A 58 -2.34 -6.18 15.40
N LEU A 59 -2.14 -6.51 16.68
CA LEU A 59 -2.98 -7.45 17.42
C LEU A 59 -4.44 -6.97 17.46
N ALA A 60 -4.67 -5.67 17.65
CA ALA A 60 -6.00 -5.08 17.63
C ALA A 60 -6.67 -5.19 16.26
N ALA A 61 -5.93 -4.93 15.17
CA ALA A 61 -6.44 -5.09 13.82
C ALA A 61 -6.77 -6.56 13.50
N GLU A 62 -5.91 -7.51 13.88
CA GLU A 62 -6.16 -8.95 13.69
C GLU A 62 -7.34 -9.45 14.51
N THR A 63 -7.46 -9.00 15.76
CA THR A 63 -8.59 -9.34 16.65
C THR A 63 -9.90 -8.82 16.09
N ALA A 64 -9.93 -7.57 15.62
CA ALA A 64 -11.09 -7.01 14.94
C ALA A 64 -11.41 -7.80 13.66
N ALA A 65 -10.41 -8.16 12.86
CA ALA A 65 -10.62 -8.94 11.63
C ALA A 65 -11.23 -10.33 11.92
N TYR A 66 -10.82 -10.99 13.01
CA TYR A 66 -11.42 -12.25 13.45
C TYR A 66 -12.91 -12.10 13.81
N MET A 67 -13.33 -10.93 14.29
CA MET A 67 -14.72 -10.62 14.61
C MET A 67 -15.60 -10.32 13.39
N THR A 68 -15.04 -10.33 12.17
CA THR A 68 -15.81 -10.21 10.91
C THR A 68 -16.90 -11.28 10.78
N VAL A 69 -16.71 -12.45 11.38
CA VAL A 69 -17.72 -13.53 11.40
C VAL A 69 -19.01 -13.09 12.12
N GLN A 70 -18.93 -12.11 13.03
CA GLN A 70 -20.08 -11.56 13.75
C GLN A 70 -20.79 -10.46 12.95
N HIS A 71 -20.01 -9.54 12.36
CA HIS A 71 -20.54 -8.46 11.53
C HIS A 71 -19.46 -7.95 10.55
N PRO A 72 -19.80 -7.65 9.29
CA PRO A 72 -18.82 -7.21 8.28
C PRO A 72 -18.08 -5.92 8.63
N ASP A 73 -18.70 -5.00 9.38
CA ASP A 73 -18.06 -3.73 9.77
C ASP A 73 -16.81 -3.91 10.65
N TYR A 74 -16.67 -5.06 11.33
CA TYR A 74 -15.42 -5.39 12.01
C TYR A 74 -14.23 -5.49 11.06
N ALA A 75 -14.44 -5.90 9.80
CA ALA A 75 -13.40 -5.89 8.78
C ALA A 75 -13.00 -4.46 8.39
N ILE A 76 -13.94 -3.50 8.41
CA ILE A 76 -13.65 -2.08 8.18
C ILE A 76 -12.88 -1.52 9.38
N LEU A 77 -13.36 -1.76 10.61
CA LEU A 77 -12.67 -1.34 11.83
C LEU A 77 -11.23 -1.87 11.88
N ALA A 78 -11.03 -3.15 11.58
CA ALA A 78 -9.72 -3.78 11.50
C ALA A 78 -8.79 -3.08 10.48
N ALA A 79 -9.31 -2.75 9.30
CA ALA A 79 -8.58 -1.99 8.29
C ALA A 79 -8.20 -0.61 8.82
N ARG A 80 -9.14 0.10 9.46
CA ARG A 80 -8.89 1.45 9.99
C ARG A 80 -7.83 1.47 11.07
N ILE A 81 -7.78 0.44 11.93
CA ILE A 81 -6.71 0.26 12.92
C ILE A 81 -5.36 0.07 12.22
N ALA A 82 -5.30 -0.83 11.23
CA ALA A 82 -4.07 -1.12 10.48
C ALA A 82 -3.57 0.11 9.67
N VAL A 83 -4.48 0.84 9.03
CA VAL A 83 -4.19 2.09 8.32
C VAL A 83 -3.71 3.18 9.27
N SER A 84 -4.38 3.35 10.43
CA SER A 84 -3.94 4.30 11.46
C SER A 84 -2.53 3.96 11.98
N ASN A 85 -2.18 2.68 12.02
CA ASN A 85 -0.82 2.25 12.35
C ASN A 85 0.16 2.65 11.22
N LEU A 86 -0.15 2.30 9.97
CA LEU A 86 0.69 2.63 8.80
C LEU A 86 0.96 4.12 8.67
N GLN A 87 -0.07 4.97 8.83
CA GLN A 87 0.09 6.42 8.74
C GLN A 87 1.04 6.98 9.81
N LYS A 88 1.15 6.34 10.98
CA LYS A 88 2.12 6.75 12.01
C LYS A 88 3.55 6.31 11.71
N GLU A 89 3.74 5.38 10.79
CA GLU A 89 5.04 4.82 10.41
C GLU A 89 5.56 5.35 9.07
N THR A 90 4.76 6.16 8.37
CA THR A 90 5.04 6.68 7.03
C THR A 90 4.97 8.20 6.99
N HIS A 91 5.69 8.82 6.06
CA HIS A 91 5.64 10.27 5.87
C HIS A 91 4.24 10.73 5.44
N ASP A 92 3.85 11.94 5.88
CA ASP A 92 2.55 12.53 5.53
C ASP A 92 2.52 13.13 4.12
N LYS A 93 3.66 13.56 3.58
CA LYS A 93 3.73 14.20 2.25
C LYS A 93 4.15 13.18 1.20
N PHE A 94 3.45 13.18 0.07
CA PHE A 94 3.76 12.29 -1.04
C PHE A 94 5.10 12.65 -1.67
N SER A 95 5.41 13.94 -1.80
CA SER A 95 6.70 14.39 -2.32
C SER A 95 7.91 13.82 -1.58
N ASP A 96 7.80 13.72 -0.25
CA ASP A 96 8.90 13.28 0.60
C ASP A 96 9.11 11.78 0.43
N VAL A 97 8.03 11.00 0.33
CA VAL A 97 8.09 9.56 0.01
C VAL A 97 8.70 9.32 -1.38
N VAL A 98 8.31 10.08 -2.40
CA VAL A 98 8.87 9.95 -3.76
C VAL A 98 10.36 10.23 -3.76
N LYS A 99 10.80 11.25 -3.01
CA LYS A 99 12.21 11.57 -2.85
C LYS A 99 12.98 10.43 -2.18
N ASP A 100 12.48 9.89 -1.06
CA ASP A 100 13.10 8.75 -0.37
C ASP A 100 13.20 7.50 -1.27
N LEU A 101 12.16 7.24 -2.06
CA LEU A 101 12.12 6.12 -3.00
C LEU A 101 13.12 6.30 -4.16
N TYR A 102 13.34 7.54 -4.61
CA TYR A 102 14.33 7.83 -5.64
C TYR A 102 15.75 7.78 -5.09
N GLU A 103 16.01 8.36 -3.92
CA GLU A 103 17.33 8.42 -3.29
C GLU A 103 17.79 7.07 -2.69
N PHE A 104 16.97 6.03 -2.77
CA PHE A 104 17.28 4.73 -2.19
C PHE A 104 18.62 4.15 -2.67
N ILE A 105 19.49 3.85 -1.70
CA ILE A 105 20.76 3.14 -1.88
C ILE A 105 20.58 1.72 -1.36
N ASN A 106 20.89 0.73 -2.20
CA ASN A 106 20.79 -0.66 -1.80
C ASN A 106 21.87 -0.98 -0.74
N PRO A 107 21.50 -1.40 0.49
CA PRO A 107 22.46 -1.59 1.58
C PRO A 107 23.44 -2.75 1.34
N LYS A 108 23.11 -3.69 0.42
CA LYS A 108 23.99 -4.83 0.11
C LYS A 108 25.02 -4.50 -0.96
N THR A 109 24.68 -3.66 -1.93
CA THR A 109 25.55 -3.33 -3.07
C THR A 109 26.16 -1.94 -2.97
N ASN A 110 25.66 -1.11 -2.05
CA ASN A 110 26.00 0.30 -1.88
C ASN A 110 25.85 1.13 -3.17
N LYS A 111 24.93 0.71 -4.05
CA LYS A 111 24.62 1.39 -5.31
C LYS A 111 23.26 2.08 -5.22
N HIS A 112 23.19 3.27 -5.77
CA HIS A 112 21.94 3.97 -6.02
C HIS A 112 21.02 3.09 -6.88
N SER A 113 19.84 2.78 -6.36
CA SER A 113 18.89 1.81 -6.94
C SER A 113 17.47 2.39 -6.85
N PRO A 114 17.16 3.44 -7.61
CA PRO A 114 15.90 4.17 -7.46
C PRO A 114 14.70 3.24 -7.70
N MET A 115 13.67 3.35 -6.84
CA MET A 115 12.43 2.59 -6.99
C MET A 115 11.39 3.31 -7.85
N VAL A 116 11.53 4.62 -8.01
CA VAL A 116 10.72 5.48 -8.88
C VAL A 116 11.58 6.09 -9.98
N SER A 117 10.98 6.48 -11.10
CA SER A 117 11.72 7.10 -12.22
C SER A 117 12.15 8.53 -11.89
N GLU A 118 13.24 8.98 -12.50
CA GLU A 118 13.69 10.37 -12.40
C GLU A 118 12.65 11.35 -12.97
N SER A 119 11.93 10.95 -14.03
CA SER A 119 10.84 11.75 -14.60
C SER A 119 9.72 11.99 -13.58
N LEU A 120 9.34 10.96 -12.80
CA LEU A 120 8.34 11.11 -11.76
C LEU A 120 8.82 12.07 -10.67
N LEU A 121 10.08 11.92 -10.20
CA LEU A 121 10.64 12.82 -9.20
C LEU A 121 10.57 14.27 -9.67
N ARG A 122 11.06 14.57 -10.87
CA ARG A 122 11.07 15.94 -11.42
C ARG A 122 9.66 16.52 -11.52
N LEU A 123 8.70 15.74 -12.02
CA LEU A 123 7.30 16.13 -12.11
C LEU A 123 6.71 16.47 -10.74
N VAL A 124 6.98 15.62 -9.74
CA VAL A 124 6.52 15.82 -8.37
C VAL A 124 7.18 17.04 -7.73
N GLU A 125 8.47 17.29 -7.97
CA GLU A 125 9.16 18.49 -7.48
C GLU A 125 8.62 19.77 -8.12
N GLN A 126 8.30 19.74 -9.42
CA GLN A 126 7.76 20.87 -10.16
C GLN A 126 6.35 21.26 -9.71
N HIS A 127 5.50 20.27 -9.36
CA HIS A 127 4.10 20.48 -8.99
C HIS A 127 3.79 20.09 -7.54
N LYS A 128 4.81 20.14 -6.67
CA LYS A 128 4.79 19.62 -5.29
C LYS A 128 3.55 20.00 -4.51
N ASP A 129 3.31 21.30 -4.33
CA ASP A 129 2.23 21.79 -3.48
C ASP A 129 0.85 21.36 -4.01
N ARG A 130 0.68 21.37 -5.34
CA ARG A 130 -0.57 21.00 -5.99
C ARG A 130 -0.87 19.51 -5.81
N ILE A 131 0.14 18.66 -5.98
CA ILE A 131 0.00 17.20 -5.85
C ILE A 131 -0.24 16.81 -4.39
N ASP A 132 0.57 17.33 -3.46
CA ASP A 132 0.41 17.01 -2.03
C ASP A 132 -0.96 17.47 -1.49
N GLN A 133 -1.47 18.63 -1.94
CA GLN A 133 -2.80 19.12 -1.54
C GLN A 133 -3.96 18.33 -2.17
N ALA A 134 -3.74 17.70 -3.32
CA ALA A 134 -4.79 16.93 -3.99
C ALA A 134 -5.09 15.59 -3.30
N ILE A 135 -4.14 15.08 -2.49
CA ILE A 135 -4.26 13.78 -1.84
C ILE A 135 -5.16 13.88 -0.60
N ASP A 136 -6.19 13.04 -0.57
CA ASP A 136 -7.08 12.88 0.57
C ASP A 136 -6.79 11.58 1.32
N TYR A 137 -6.03 11.69 2.43
CA TYR A 137 -5.67 10.56 3.28
C TYR A 137 -6.85 9.95 4.05
N SER A 138 -8.02 10.60 4.08
CA SER A 138 -9.21 9.99 4.66
C SER A 138 -9.67 8.77 3.85
N ASN A 139 -9.36 8.73 2.55
CA ASN A 139 -9.70 7.61 1.68
C ASN A 139 -8.92 6.32 1.98
N ASP A 140 -7.80 6.38 2.71
CA ASP A 140 -7.11 5.17 3.19
C ASP A 140 -8.03 4.36 4.14
N PHE A 141 -8.96 5.01 4.85
CA PHE A 141 -9.87 4.35 5.79
C PHE A 141 -11.07 3.67 5.11
N ASN A 142 -11.18 3.78 3.78
CA ASN A 142 -12.28 3.17 3.02
C ASN A 142 -12.04 1.69 2.73
N TYR A 143 -10.82 1.17 2.86
CA TYR A 143 -10.53 -0.26 2.63
C TYR A 143 -11.08 -1.15 3.74
N ASN A 144 -11.39 -2.41 3.40
CA ASN A 144 -11.57 -3.46 4.41
C ASN A 144 -10.21 -4.12 4.71
N TYR A 145 -10.16 -4.93 5.77
CA TYR A 145 -8.90 -5.47 6.27
C TYR A 145 -8.13 -6.28 5.23
N PHE A 146 -8.82 -7.18 4.51
CA PHE A 146 -8.20 -8.04 3.52
C PHE A 146 -7.71 -7.27 2.29
N GLY A 147 -8.48 -6.27 1.85
CA GLY A 147 -8.07 -5.36 0.78
C GLY A 147 -6.81 -4.58 1.16
N PHE A 148 -6.79 -4.01 2.37
CA PHE A 148 -5.61 -3.31 2.88
C PHE A 148 -4.40 -4.23 3.03
N LYS A 149 -4.55 -5.43 3.59
CA LYS A 149 -3.45 -6.39 3.73
C LYS A 149 -2.91 -6.89 2.39
N THR A 150 -3.75 -6.98 1.37
CA THR A 150 -3.31 -7.25 -0.01
C THR A 150 -2.41 -6.12 -0.52
N LEU A 151 -2.84 -4.86 -0.35
CA LEU A 151 -2.04 -3.69 -0.73
C LEU A 151 -0.70 -3.65 0.03
N GLU A 152 -0.75 -3.77 1.36
CA GLU A 152 0.41 -3.74 2.24
C GLU A 152 1.43 -4.83 1.87
N ARG A 153 0.97 -6.05 1.57
CA ARG A 153 1.84 -7.18 1.28
C ARG A 153 2.60 -7.00 -0.04
N SER A 154 1.93 -6.55 -1.09
CA SER A 154 2.46 -6.67 -2.45
C SER A 154 2.60 -5.35 -3.21
N TYR A 155 1.73 -4.37 -2.95
CA TYR A 155 1.59 -3.18 -3.81
C TYR A 155 2.32 -1.95 -3.29
N LEU A 156 2.33 -1.75 -1.97
CA LEU A 156 2.96 -0.58 -1.36
C LEU A 156 4.49 -0.74 -1.39
N LEU A 157 5.18 0.26 -1.93
CA LEU A 157 6.64 0.26 -2.01
C LEU A 157 7.30 0.27 -0.62
N ARG A 158 8.47 -0.37 -0.54
CA ARG A 158 9.17 -0.63 0.71
C ARG A 158 10.64 -0.24 0.65
N ILE A 159 11.11 0.47 1.67
CA ILE A 159 12.53 0.73 1.90
C ILE A 159 12.99 -0.16 3.05
N ASN A 160 14.05 -0.94 2.85
CA ASN A 160 14.61 -1.83 3.87
C ASN A 160 13.56 -2.73 4.55
N LYS A 161 12.64 -3.28 3.75
CA LYS A 161 11.49 -4.12 4.15
C LYS A 161 10.35 -3.40 4.89
N ARG A 162 10.49 -2.11 5.21
CA ARG A 162 9.43 -1.29 5.80
C ARG A 162 8.62 -0.62 4.71
N VAL A 163 7.30 -0.64 4.86
CA VAL A 163 6.40 0.07 3.95
C VAL A 163 6.60 1.57 4.14
N VAL A 164 6.85 2.28 3.05
CA VAL A 164 6.99 3.75 3.06
C VAL A 164 5.84 4.45 2.33
N GLU A 165 5.17 3.72 1.45
CA GLU A 165 4.08 4.23 0.63
C GLU A 165 2.72 3.95 1.29
N ARG A 166 1.85 4.97 1.38
CA ARG A 166 0.43 4.81 1.75
C ARG A 166 -0.41 4.38 0.54
N PRO A 167 -1.61 3.81 0.72
CA PRO A 167 -2.50 3.53 -0.40
C PRO A 167 -2.76 4.76 -1.28
N GLN A 168 -2.96 5.95 -0.70
CA GLN A 168 -3.09 7.16 -1.51
C GLN A 168 -1.82 7.52 -2.30
N HIS A 169 -0.63 7.30 -1.72
CA HIS A 169 0.65 7.54 -2.42
C HIS A 169 0.79 6.62 -3.64
N LEU A 170 0.45 5.33 -3.48
CA LEU A 170 0.39 4.36 -4.59
C LEU A 170 -0.51 4.87 -5.72
N LEU A 171 -1.73 5.30 -5.38
CA LEU A 171 -2.69 5.76 -6.40
C LEU A 171 -2.23 7.06 -7.09
N MET A 172 -1.63 8.00 -6.35
CA MET A 172 -1.08 9.22 -6.94
C MET A 172 0.12 8.92 -7.83
N ARG A 173 1.05 8.06 -7.39
CA ARG A 173 2.18 7.59 -8.22
C ARG A 173 1.70 6.95 -9.52
N VAL A 174 0.67 6.11 -9.45
CA VAL A 174 0.09 5.47 -10.65
C VAL A 174 -0.49 6.52 -11.59
N SER A 175 -1.27 7.46 -11.06
CA SER A 175 -1.91 8.49 -11.86
C SER A 175 -0.89 9.38 -12.57
N LEU A 176 0.12 9.86 -11.84
CA LEU A 176 1.22 10.64 -12.42
C LEU A 176 2.05 9.82 -13.40
N GLY A 177 2.27 8.53 -13.12
CA GLY A 177 2.98 7.62 -14.01
C GLY A 177 2.27 7.37 -15.34
N ILE A 178 0.95 7.49 -15.38
CA ILE A 178 0.12 7.35 -16.60
C ILE A 178 0.06 8.67 -17.38
N HIS A 179 -0.21 9.78 -16.68
CA HIS A 179 -0.53 11.06 -17.32
C HIS A 179 0.67 11.99 -17.53
N GLY A 180 1.81 11.73 -16.87
CA GLY A 180 3.01 12.55 -17.03
C GLY A 180 2.77 14.02 -16.69
N ASP A 181 3.12 14.91 -17.61
CA ASP A 181 3.02 16.37 -17.42
C ASP A 181 1.57 16.89 -17.34
N ASP A 182 0.57 16.08 -17.69
CA ASP A 182 -0.85 16.43 -17.53
C ASP A 182 -1.31 16.16 -16.08
N VAL A 183 -0.95 17.08 -15.19
CA VAL A 183 -1.28 17.00 -13.76
C VAL A 183 -2.79 17.08 -13.49
N ASP A 184 -3.54 17.76 -14.35
CA ASP A 184 -5.00 17.85 -14.24
C ASP A 184 -5.65 16.49 -14.44
N ALA A 185 -5.30 15.78 -15.53
CA ALA A 185 -5.76 14.42 -15.77
C ALA A 185 -5.24 13.43 -14.71
N ALA A 186 -4.01 13.61 -14.22
CA ALA A 186 -3.48 12.79 -13.13
C ALA A 186 -4.32 12.92 -11.85
N ILE A 187 -4.70 14.15 -11.46
CA ILE A 187 -5.52 14.38 -10.27
C ILE A 187 -6.94 13.83 -10.47
N GLU A 188 -7.52 13.94 -11.66
CA GLU A 188 -8.82 13.35 -11.99
C GLU A 188 -8.78 11.81 -11.83
N THR A 189 -7.81 11.16 -12.45
CA THR A 189 -7.60 9.70 -12.35
C THR A 189 -7.36 9.26 -10.91
N TYR A 190 -6.56 10.02 -10.15
CA TYR A 190 -6.36 9.78 -8.71
C TYR A 190 -7.68 9.84 -7.94
N ARG A 191 -8.50 10.86 -8.16
CA ARG A 191 -9.80 11.02 -7.48
C ARG A 191 -10.76 9.87 -7.79
N LEU A 192 -10.81 9.43 -9.04
CA LEU A 192 -11.67 8.31 -9.45
C LEU A 192 -11.21 6.98 -8.84
N MET A 193 -9.90 6.70 -8.81
CA MET A 193 -9.35 5.49 -8.19
C MET A 193 -9.46 5.51 -6.65
N SER A 194 -9.14 6.63 -6.00
CA SER A 194 -9.21 6.77 -4.54
C SER A 194 -10.66 6.66 -4.02
N SER A 195 -11.62 7.12 -4.83
CA SER A 195 -13.07 6.93 -4.60
C SER A 195 -13.59 5.56 -5.04
N LYS A 196 -12.72 4.67 -5.53
CA LYS A 196 -13.01 3.29 -5.97
C LYS A 196 -14.00 3.15 -7.13
N PHE A 197 -14.09 4.13 -8.03
CA PHE A 197 -14.88 3.98 -9.26
C PHE A 197 -14.28 2.93 -10.19
N PHE A 198 -12.95 2.83 -10.23
CA PHE A 198 -12.23 1.79 -10.95
C PHE A 198 -10.86 1.53 -10.30
N THR A 199 -10.17 0.50 -10.77
CA THR A 199 -8.75 0.25 -10.48
C THR A 199 -8.04 -0.15 -11.75
N HIS A 200 -6.77 0.24 -11.91
CA HIS A 200 -5.92 -0.35 -12.94
C HIS A 200 -5.50 -1.77 -12.56
N ALA A 201 -5.07 -2.53 -13.56
CA ALA A 201 -4.56 -3.88 -13.38
C ALA A 201 -3.25 -3.88 -12.57
N SER A 202 -2.93 -5.01 -11.94
CA SER A 202 -1.77 -5.15 -11.07
C SER A 202 -0.44 -4.69 -11.67
N PRO A 203 -0.10 -4.99 -12.95
CA PRO A 203 1.17 -4.52 -13.54
C PRO A 203 1.27 -2.99 -13.57
N THR A 204 0.15 -2.31 -13.83
CA THR A 204 0.07 -0.85 -13.79
C THR A 204 0.27 -0.34 -12.36
N LEU A 205 -0.38 -0.94 -11.37
CA LEU A 205 -0.21 -0.54 -9.96
C LEU A 205 1.23 -0.74 -9.46
N PHE A 206 1.88 -1.83 -9.86
CA PHE A 206 3.27 -2.11 -9.49
C PHE A 206 4.27 -1.16 -10.17
N ASN A 207 4.12 -0.95 -11.48
CA ASN A 207 5.22 -0.44 -12.29
C ASN A 207 5.04 1.01 -12.76
N SER A 208 3.85 1.62 -12.60
CA SER A 208 3.66 3.03 -12.97
C SER A 208 4.54 3.95 -12.14
N GLY A 209 5.20 4.89 -12.81
CA GLY A 209 6.15 5.81 -12.19
C GLY A 209 7.47 5.17 -11.74
N THR A 210 7.77 3.93 -12.15
CA THR A 210 9.04 3.25 -11.85
C THR A 210 10.04 3.38 -13.01
N PRO A 211 11.36 3.10 -12.82
CA PRO A 211 12.36 3.27 -13.87
C PRO A 211 12.15 2.41 -15.13
N ARG A 212 11.41 1.31 -15.03
CA ARG A 212 11.09 0.41 -16.16
C ARG A 212 9.61 0.03 -16.09
N PRO A 213 8.72 0.90 -16.58
CA PRO A 213 7.28 0.77 -16.37
C PRO A 213 6.68 -0.31 -17.30
N GLN A 214 6.67 -1.56 -16.86
CA GLN A 214 5.93 -2.64 -17.53
C GLN A 214 4.46 -2.61 -17.12
N LEU A 215 3.65 -1.82 -17.83
CA LEU A 215 2.25 -1.57 -17.44
C LEU A 215 1.25 -2.63 -17.92
N SER A 216 1.67 -3.48 -18.85
CA SER A 216 0.88 -4.59 -19.39
C SER A 216 1.63 -5.91 -19.20
N SER A 217 0.92 -6.95 -18.79
CA SER A 217 1.53 -8.26 -18.52
C SER A 217 0.92 -9.41 -19.32
N CYS A 218 -0.06 -9.19 -20.20
CA CYS A 218 -0.67 -10.27 -20.97
C CYS A 218 -0.29 -10.13 -22.44
N PHE A 219 0.31 -11.18 -23.00
CA PHE A 219 0.83 -11.19 -24.36
C PHE A 219 0.30 -12.39 -25.15
N LEU A 220 0.04 -12.16 -26.43
CA LEU A 220 -0.20 -13.22 -27.40
C LEU A 220 1.01 -13.29 -28.32
N VAL A 221 1.58 -14.48 -28.44
CA VAL A 221 2.74 -14.75 -29.30
C VAL A 221 2.30 -15.77 -30.34
N ALA A 222 2.59 -15.50 -31.60
CA ALA A 222 2.44 -16.46 -32.69
C ALA A 222 3.79 -17.18 -32.90
N MET A 223 3.75 -18.48 -33.20
CA MET A 223 4.94 -19.19 -33.68
C MET A 223 5.47 -18.50 -34.93
N GLN A 224 6.75 -18.12 -34.93
CA GLN A 224 7.32 -17.33 -36.02
C GLN A 224 7.34 -18.09 -37.36
N ASP A 225 7.64 -19.39 -37.30
CA ASP A 225 7.68 -20.28 -38.46
C ASP A 225 7.67 -21.75 -38.01
N ASP A 226 7.28 -22.67 -38.90
CA ASP A 226 7.37 -24.13 -38.68
C ASP A 226 8.80 -24.63 -38.96
N SER A 227 9.74 -24.09 -38.19
CA SER A 227 11.17 -24.40 -38.29
C SER A 227 11.82 -24.37 -36.92
N ILE A 228 12.96 -25.07 -36.77
CA ILE A 228 13.74 -25.06 -35.52
C ILE A 228 14.15 -23.62 -35.15
N GLU A 229 14.56 -22.82 -36.14
CA GLU A 229 14.88 -21.42 -35.91
C GLU A 229 13.67 -20.64 -35.40
N GLY A 230 12.50 -20.77 -36.06
CA GLY A 230 11.24 -20.17 -35.62
C GLY A 230 10.84 -20.57 -34.20
N ILE A 231 11.00 -21.85 -33.82
CA ILE A 231 10.72 -22.35 -32.48
C ILE A 231 11.64 -21.70 -31.44
N TYR A 232 12.95 -21.64 -31.70
CA TYR A 232 13.91 -21.11 -30.73
C TYR A 232 13.83 -19.58 -30.59
N ASP A 233 13.52 -18.86 -31.68
CA ASP A 233 13.26 -17.43 -31.60
C ASP A 233 11.98 -17.11 -30.85
N THR A 234 10.92 -17.90 -31.07
CA THR A 234 9.67 -17.81 -30.30
C THR A 234 9.93 -18.08 -28.81
N LEU A 235 10.72 -19.11 -28.49
CA LEU A 235 11.14 -19.40 -27.10
C LEU A 235 11.89 -18.24 -26.47
N LYS A 236 12.83 -17.61 -27.20
CA LYS A 236 13.57 -16.43 -26.75
C LYS A 236 12.64 -15.26 -26.44
N VAL A 237 11.64 -15.00 -27.30
CA VAL A 237 10.62 -13.96 -27.07
C VAL A 237 9.83 -14.27 -25.80
N CYS A 238 9.33 -15.50 -25.66
CA CYS A 238 8.61 -15.94 -24.46
C CYS A 238 9.46 -15.77 -23.19
N ALA A 239 10.75 -16.11 -23.24
CA ALA A 239 11.67 -15.92 -22.12
C ALA A 239 11.86 -14.44 -21.75
N GLN A 240 11.97 -13.53 -22.73
CA GLN A 240 12.06 -12.09 -22.46
C GLN A 240 10.78 -11.50 -21.88
N ILE A 241 9.61 -11.95 -22.35
CA ILE A 241 8.31 -11.54 -21.79
C ILE A 241 8.17 -12.04 -20.34
N SER A 242 8.45 -13.33 -20.11
CA SER A 242 8.34 -13.97 -18.79
C SER A 242 9.30 -13.37 -17.76
N LYS A 243 10.52 -12.96 -18.18
CA LYS A 243 11.48 -12.24 -17.34
C LYS A 243 10.89 -10.99 -16.67
N ASN A 244 9.94 -10.33 -17.33
CA ASN A 244 9.25 -9.14 -16.82
C ASN A 244 7.85 -9.46 -16.25
N ALA A 245 7.64 -10.70 -15.80
CA ALA A 245 6.38 -11.20 -15.25
C ALA A 245 5.19 -11.13 -16.21
N GLY A 246 5.43 -11.24 -17.52
CA GLY A 246 4.38 -11.34 -18.53
C GLY A 246 3.82 -12.77 -18.67
N GLY A 247 2.50 -12.91 -18.62
CA GLY A 247 1.75 -14.10 -19.03
C GLY A 247 1.60 -14.16 -20.55
N ILE A 248 1.65 -15.37 -21.11
CA ILE A 248 1.75 -15.61 -22.55
C ILE A 248 0.70 -16.63 -22.99
N GLY A 249 -0.08 -16.28 -24.02
CA GLY A 249 -0.78 -17.25 -24.87
C GLY A 249 0.01 -17.47 -26.15
N LEU A 250 0.36 -18.71 -26.47
CA LEU A 250 1.11 -19.09 -27.66
C LEU A 250 0.18 -19.82 -28.63
N HIS A 251 0.24 -19.46 -29.92
CA HIS A 251 -0.52 -20.09 -31.00
C HIS A 251 0.35 -20.33 -32.22
#